data_AF-A0A271VN96-F1
#
_entry.id   AF-A0A271VN96-F1
#
_cell.length_a   1.000
_cell.length_b   1.000
_cell.length_c   1.000
_cell.angle_alpha   90.00
_cell.angle_beta   90.00
_cell.angle_gamma   90.00
#
_symmetry.space_group_name_H-M   'P 1'
#
loop_
_entity.id
_entity.type
_entity.pdbx_description
1 polymer ?
#
loop_
_entity_poly.entity_id
_entity_poly.type
_entity_poly.pdbx_seq_one_letter_code
_entity_poly.pdbx_strand_id
1 'polypeptide(L)' 'MATLDVNPELYQAQLADKIARLKAMFVDYSMPELEVFESPVANYRMRAEFRIWHEGDDMYYIMFNQE' A
#
# COMPACT_ATOMS: atom_id res chain seq x y z
N MET A 1 3.07 19.58 -3.32
CA MET A 1 3.20 18.18 -3.77
C MET A 1 2.68 17.29 -2.64
N ALA A 2 1.72 16.40 -2.89
CA ALA A 2 1.30 15.42 -1.88
C ALA A 2 2.52 14.61 -1.44
N THR A 3 2.90 14.71 -0.17
CA THR A 3 4.02 13.94 0.37
C THR A 3 3.61 12.49 0.46
N LEU A 4 4.26 11.65 -0.34
CA LEU A 4 4.11 10.21 -0.25
C LEU A 4 4.90 9.73 0.96
N ASP A 5 4.20 9.54 2.07
CA ASP A 5 4.78 8.93 3.27
C ASP A 5 4.85 7.40 3.08
N VAL A 6 5.85 6.98 2.31
CA VAL A 6 6.19 5.56 2.15
C VAL A 6 7.33 5.27 3.11
N ASN A 7 7.05 4.47 4.14
CA ASN A 7 8.03 4.07 5.14
C ASN A 7 8.28 2.55 5.08
N PRO A 8 9.28 2.08 4.30
CA PRO A 8 9.60 0.65 4.17
C PRO A 8 10.04 -0.01 5.47
N GLU A 9 10.58 0.75 6.43
CA GLU A 9 11.04 0.23 7.72
C GLU A 9 9.89 -0.34 8.55
N LEU A 10 8.67 0.18 8.33
CA LEU A 10 7.45 -0.29 9.00
C LEU A 10 6.83 -1.52 8.34
N TYR A 11 7.40 -2.03 7.24
CA TYR A 11 6.79 -3.10 6.45
C TYR A 11 6.48 -4.35 7.28
N GLN A 12 7.42 -4.80 8.12
CA GLN A 12 7.23 -6.00 8.94
C GLN A 12 6.14 -5.83 9.99
N ALA A 13 6.03 -4.64 10.59
CA ALA A 13 4.94 -4.33 11.52
C ALA A 13 3.57 -4.35 10.81
N GLN A 14 3.48 -3.71 9.63
CA GLN A 14 2.25 -3.71 8.82
C GLN A 14 1.83 -5.11 8.38
N LEU A 15 2.81 -5.98 8.07
CA LEU A 15 2.56 -7.37 7.71
C LEU A 15 2.02 -8.17 8.91
N ALA A 16 2.65 -8.03 10.08
CA ALA A 16 2.20 -8.67 11.31
C ALA A 16 0.76 -8.28 11.68
N ASP A 17 0.41 -6.99 11.56
CA ASP A 17 -0.95 -6.50 11.81
C ASP A 17 -1.98 -7.12 10.86
N LYS A 18 -1.64 -7.27 9.57
CA LYS A 18 -2.51 -7.93 8.59
C LYS A 18 -2.71 -9.41 8.92
N ILE A 19 -1.66 -10.11 9.32
CA ILE A 19 -1.72 -11.51 9.72
C ILE A 19 -2.62 -11.67 10.95
N ALA A 20 -2.40 -10.87 11.99
CA ALA A 20 -3.20 -10.91 13.22
C ALA A 20 -4.68 -10.63 12.94
N ARG A 21 -4.97 -9.59 12.13
CA ARG A 21 -6.33 -9.26 11.71
C ARG A 21 -6.99 -10.39 10.92
N LEU A 22 -6.27 -11.00 9.98
CA LEU A 22 -6.80 -12.11 9.19
C LEU A 22 -7.11 -13.32 10.08
N LYS A 23 -6.21 -13.69 10.99
CA LYS A 23 -6.45 -14.77 11.96
C LYS A 23 -7.70 -14.51 12.81
N ALA A 24 -7.90 -13.28 13.29
CA ALA A 24 -9.07 -12.91 14.06
C ALA A 24 -10.38 -13.02 13.24
N MET A 25 -10.37 -12.65 11.95
CA MET A 25 -11.55 -12.77 11.07
C MET A 25 -11.99 -14.23 10.87
N PHE A 26 -11.08 -15.19 11.00
CA PHE A 26 -11.35 -16.60 10.76
C PHE A 26 -11.39 -17.46 12.04
N VAL A 27 -11.47 -16.85 13.22
CA VAL A 27 -11.38 -17.56 14.51
C VAL A 27 -12.45 -18.65 14.70
N ASP A 28 -13.63 -18.45 14.12
CA ASP A 28 -14.76 -19.38 14.23
C ASP A 28 -14.67 -20.55 13.22
N TYR A 29 -13.65 -20.59 12.38
CA TYR A 29 -13.47 -21.62 11.35
C TYR A 29 -12.23 -22.46 11.61
N SER A 30 -12.30 -23.74 11.24
CA SER A 30 -11.11 -24.59 11.19
C SER A 30 -10.31 -24.25 9.93
N MET A 31 -9.32 -23.39 10.10
CA MET A 31 -8.41 -23.00 9.02
C MET A 31 -7.06 -23.70 9.14
N PRO A 32 -6.40 -24.02 8.02
CA PRO A 32 -5.00 -24.43 8.05
C PRO A 32 -4.10 -23.28 8.52
N GLU A 33 -2.83 -23.59 8.76
CA GLU A 33 -1.82 -22.56 9.04
C GLU A 33 -1.75 -21.56 7.87
N LEU A 34 -1.64 -20.27 8.21
CA LEU A 34 -1.58 -19.21 7.22
C LEU A 34 -0.23 -19.21 6.52
N GLU A 35 -0.23 -19.44 5.22
CA GLU A 35 0.94 -19.20 4.37
C GLU A 35 1.05 -17.70 4.05
N VAL A 36 2.26 -17.15 4.17
CA VAL A 36 2.53 -15.72 4.00
C VAL A 36 3.49 -15.53 2.83
N PHE A 37 3.06 -14.74 1.85
CA PHE A 37 3.85 -14.35 0.69
C PHE A 37 4.18 -12.86 0.76
N GLU A 38 5.43 -12.55 1.02
CA GLU A 38 5.89 -11.17 1.15
C GLU A 38 6.09 -10.51 -0.23
N SER A 39 5.72 -9.23 -0.31
CA SER A 39 6.06 -8.39 -1.47
C SER A 39 7.43 -7.75 -1.24
N PRO A 40 8.19 -7.40 -2.30
CA PRO A 40 9.31 -6.48 -2.15
C PRO A 40 8.86 -5.19 -1.46
N VAL A 41 9.67 -4.67 -0.53
CA VAL A 41 9.29 -3.50 0.28
C VAL A 41 9.15 -2.20 -0.52
N ALA A 42 9.67 -2.17 -1.74
CA ALA A 42 9.61 -1.05 -2.67
C ALA A 42 9.51 -1.53 -4.12
N ASN A 43 9.05 -0.65 -5.02
CA ASN A 43 9.03 -0.86 -6.49
C ASN A 43 8.28 -2.11 -6.96
N TYR A 44 7.30 -2.59 -6.20
CA TYR A 44 6.56 -3.84 -6.48
C TYR A 44 5.37 -3.67 -7.43
N ARG A 45 4.90 -2.44 -7.69
CA ARG A 45 3.74 -2.19 -8.56
C ARG A 45 4.16 -2.16 -10.04
N MET A 46 3.54 -3.02 -10.84
CA MET A 46 3.78 -3.11 -12.29
C MET A 46 2.97 -2.11 -13.13
N ARG A 47 2.04 -1.38 -12.53
CA ARG A 47 1.23 -0.33 -13.15
C ARG A 47 0.96 0.78 -12.14
N ALA A 48 1.01 2.02 -12.59
CA ALA A 48 0.60 3.19 -11.83
C ALA A 48 -0.25 4.11 -12.72
N GLU A 49 -1.21 4.78 -12.11
CA GLU A 49 -2.10 5.72 -12.78
C GLU A 49 -2.01 7.06 -12.06
N PHE A 50 -1.89 8.13 -12.84
CA PHE A 50 -1.75 9.49 -12.34
C PHE A 50 -2.77 10.38 -13.02
N ARG A 51 -3.33 11.33 -12.28
CA ARG A 51 -4.02 12.48 -12.89
C ARG A 51 -2.97 13.49 -13.35
N ILE A 52 -3.31 14.24 -14.38
CA ILE A 52 -2.47 15.34 -14.88
C ILE A 52 -3.01 16.64 -14.29
N TRP A 53 -2.13 17.40 -13.65
CA TRP A 53 -2.40 18.76 -13.17
C TRP A 53 -1.73 19.77 -14.10
N HIS A 54 -2.42 20.85 -14.41
CA HIS A 54 -1.90 21.96 -15.21
C HIS A 54 -1.66 23.16 -14.30
N GLU A 55 -0.48 23.76 -14.39
CA GLU A 55 -0.11 24.98 -13.68
C GLU A 55 0.46 26.00 -14.69
N GLY A 56 -0.42 26.86 -15.20
CA GLY A 56 -0.08 27.70 -16.35
C GLY A 56 0.23 26.83 -17.57
N ASP A 57 1.43 27.01 -18.12
CA ASP A 57 1.93 26.22 -19.25
C ASP A 57 2.62 24.91 -18.82
N ASP A 58 2.81 24.69 -17.52
CA ASP A 58 3.44 23.49 -16.97
C ASP A 58 2.43 22.37 -16.66
N MET A 59 2.91 21.12 -16.68
CA MET A 59 2.10 19.92 -16.43
C MET A 59 2.82 18.95 -15.48
N TYR A 60 2.09 18.39 -14.51
CA TYR A 60 2.62 17.45 -13.52
C TYR A 60 1.72 16.23 -13.32
N TYR A 61 2.31 15.10 -12.94
CA TYR A 61 1.56 13.96 -12.43
C TYR A 61 1.18 14.18 -10.96
N ILE A 62 -0.09 13.96 -10.62
CA ILE A 62 -0.61 14.01 -9.25
C ILE A 62 -1.38 12.72 -8.93
N MET A 63 -1.28 12.25 -7.68
CA MET A 63 -2.03 11.07 -7.22
C MET A 63 -3.37 11.42 -6.57
N PHE A 64 -3.46 12.58 -5.92
CA PHE A 64 -4.67 13.05 -5.24
C PHE A 64 -4.90 14.53 -5.56
N ASN A 65 -6.16 14.95 -5.55
CA ASN A 65 -6.48 16.38 -5.61
C ASN A 65 -5.94 17.06 -4.35
N GLN A 66 -5.53 18.33 -4.48
CA GLN A 66 -5.02 19.12 -3.36
C GLN A 66 -6.16 19.67 -2.47
N GLU A 67 -7.41 19.44 -2.86
CA GLU A 67 -8.66 19.79 -2.17
C GLU A 67 -9.55 18.55 -2.02
#